data_AF-A0A7Y4XRY4-F1
#
_entry.id   AF-A0A7Y4XRY4-F1
#
_cell.length_a   1.000
_cell.length_b   1.000
_cell.length_c   1.000
_cell.angle_alpha   90.00
_cell.angle_beta   90.00
_cell.angle_gamma   90.00
#
_symmetry.space_group_name_H-M   'P 1'
#
loop_
_entity.id
_entity.type
_entity.pdbx_description
1 polymer ?
#
loop_
_entity_poly.entity_id
_entity_poly.type
_entity_poly.pdbx_seq_one_letter_code
_entity_poly.pdbx_strand_id
1 'polypeptide(L)'
;MGLFSFGKPSPPKANNKVWKTREECLKGTVRECLLSIRNSEIAIIAFPFEESRQAMETFLNKAPVPFQSIDTYAGKDILSTTDKIFLIDLFPLTNLSSDRKINFFILGRYPYLPEERKSLEHLRIKFPNAVISFCLSLDDTVFKVFGSERLKPLMESLGMKEDEFIEHAMINTSIANGLEKIEQKVVNELKSSSEKGWFERNLIEL
;
A
#
# COMPACT_ATOMS: atom_id res chain seq x y z
N MET A 1 -27.56 -23.72 24.81
CA MET A 1 -27.31 -23.54 23.36
C MET A 1 -26.14 -22.58 23.22
N GLY A 2 -25.02 -23.03 22.64
CA GLY A 2 -23.82 -22.21 22.50
C GLY A 2 -24.03 -21.08 21.48
N LEU A 3 -23.71 -19.85 21.86
CA LEU A 3 -23.60 -18.73 20.95
C LEU A 3 -22.37 -18.92 20.07
N PHE A 4 -22.58 -19.33 18.82
CA PHE A 4 -21.57 -19.25 17.79
C PHE A 4 -21.32 -17.77 17.47
N SER A 5 -20.24 -17.21 18.01
CA SER A 5 -19.66 -15.98 17.51
C SER A 5 -19.07 -16.30 16.12
N PHE A 6 -19.74 -15.87 15.06
CA PHE A 6 -19.11 -15.77 13.75
C PHE A 6 -17.98 -14.75 13.88
N GLY A 7 -16.76 -15.25 14.06
CA GLY A 7 -15.56 -14.43 14.01
C GLY A 7 -15.58 -13.63 12.72
N LYS A 8 -15.44 -12.30 12.84
CA LYS A 8 -15.14 -11.47 11.68
C LYS A 8 -14.01 -12.15 10.89
N PRO A 9 -14.08 -12.27 9.56
CA PRO A 9 -12.98 -12.82 8.79
C PRO A 9 -11.71 -12.07 9.19
N SER A 10 -10.65 -12.81 9.54
CA SER A 10 -9.36 -12.20 9.78
C SER A 10 -9.02 -11.36 8.54
N PRO A 11 -8.59 -10.10 8.71
CA PRO A 11 -8.16 -9.32 7.56
C PRO A 11 -7.10 -10.13 6.79
N PRO A 12 -7.14 -10.10 5.45
CA PRO A 12 -6.23 -10.91 4.63
C PRO A 12 -4.78 -10.65 5.05
N LYS A 13 -3.91 -11.66 4.87
CA LYS A 13 -2.44 -11.52 4.98
C LYS A 13 -1.96 -10.56 3.89
N ALA A 14 -2.15 -9.27 4.11
CA ALA A 14 -1.48 -8.21 3.41
C ALA A 14 0.00 -8.31 3.78
N ASN A 15 0.85 -8.68 2.82
CA ASN A 15 2.29 -8.66 3.04
C ASN A 15 2.72 -7.20 3.06
N ASN A 16 3.13 -6.71 4.23
CA ASN A 16 3.76 -5.40 4.34
C ASN A 16 5.25 -5.59 4.10
N LYS A 17 5.74 -5.03 3.00
CA LYS A 17 7.16 -4.90 2.69
C LYS A 17 7.60 -3.56 3.25
N VAL A 18 8.47 -3.60 4.25
CA VAL A 18 8.90 -2.40 4.97
C VAL A 18 10.38 -2.14 4.70
N TRP A 19 10.67 -1.00 4.07
CA TRP A 19 12.02 -0.50 3.83
C TRP A 19 12.43 0.53 4.88
N LYS A 20 13.74 0.69 5.07
CA LYS A 20 14.28 1.58 6.09
C LYS A 20 14.03 3.05 5.77
N THR A 21 14.16 3.45 4.50
CA THR A 21 13.94 4.82 4.05
C THR A 21 12.95 4.92 2.91
N ARG A 22 12.44 6.13 2.66
CA ARG A 22 11.51 6.36 1.55
C ARG A 22 12.16 6.11 0.19
N GLU A 23 13.43 6.47 0.02
CA GLU A 23 14.17 6.26 -1.24
C GLU A 23 14.30 4.77 -1.56
N GLU A 24 14.68 3.96 -0.57
CA GLU A 24 14.81 2.51 -0.71
C GLU A 24 13.46 1.86 -0.99
N CYS A 25 12.38 2.35 -0.38
CA CYS A 25 11.02 1.90 -0.67
C CYS A 25 10.66 2.12 -2.15
N LEU A 26 10.90 3.32 -2.70
CA LEU A 26 10.62 3.62 -4.12
C LEU A 26 11.42 2.69 -5.05
N LYS A 27 12.73 2.56 -4.80
CA LYS A 27 13.61 1.68 -5.57
C LYS A 27 13.20 0.21 -5.47
N GLY A 28 12.86 -0.24 -4.27
CA GLY A 28 12.41 -1.60 -3.97
C GLY A 28 11.08 -1.94 -4.64
N THR A 29 10.09 -1.05 -4.57
CA THR A 29 8.81 -1.23 -5.27
C THR A 29 9.02 -1.39 -6.78
N VAL A 30 9.88 -0.57 -7.40
CA VAL A 30 10.20 -0.70 -8.83
C VAL A 30 10.87 -2.05 -9.13
N ARG A 31 11.81 -2.50 -8.28
CA ARG A 31 12.44 -3.82 -8.43
C ARG A 31 11.41 -4.95 -8.37
N GLU A 32 10.47 -4.91 -7.43
CA GLU A 32 9.40 -5.92 -7.33
C GLU A 32 8.44 -5.90 -8.54
N CYS A 33 8.15 -4.72 -9.08
CA CYS A 33 7.40 -4.57 -10.32
C CYS A 33 8.14 -5.21 -11.50
N LEU A 34 9.45 -4.97 -11.63
CA LEU A 34 10.28 -5.55 -12.68
C LEU A 34 10.38 -7.08 -12.57
N LEU A 35 10.38 -7.63 -11.34
CA LEU A 35 10.29 -9.07 -11.12
C LEU A 35 8.95 -9.65 -11.58
N SER A 36 7.84 -8.95 -11.32
CA SER A 36 6.51 -9.33 -11.83
C SER A 36 6.45 -9.34 -13.36
N ILE A 37 6.98 -8.28 -13.98
CA ILE A 37 7.11 -8.15 -15.45
C ILE A 37 7.91 -9.33 -16.03
N ARG A 38 9.06 -9.66 -15.41
CA ARG A 38 9.89 -10.80 -15.82
C ARG A 38 9.13 -12.13 -15.74
N ASN A 39 8.23 -12.27 -14.77
CA ASN A 39 7.36 -13.43 -14.61
C ASN A 39 6.14 -13.40 -15.55
N SER A 40 6.07 -12.45 -16.49
CA SER A 40 4.93 -12.25 -17.40
C SER A 40 3.61 -11.93 -16.67
N GLU A 41 3.71 -11.27 -15.52
CA GLU A 41 2.59 -10.81 -14.69
C GLU A 41 2.44 -9.28 -14.84
N ILE A 42 1.22 -8.77 -14.69
CA ILE A 42 0.97 -7.33 -14.75
C ILE A 42 1.41 -6.70 -13.43
N ALA A 43 2.29 -5.71 -13.50
CA ALA A 43 2.74 -4.93 -12.35
C ALA A 43 1.97 -3.61 -12.25
N ILE A 44 1.28 -3.41 -11.12
CA ILE A 44 0.52 -2.18 -10.86
C ILE A 44 0.99 -1.57 -9.55
N ILE A 45 1.38 -0.30 -9.59
CA ILE A 45 1.59 0.51 -8.39
C ILE A 45 0.32 1.31 -8.15
N ALA A 46 -0.28 1.13 -6.97
CA ALA A 46 -1.51 1.81 -6.56
C ALA A 46 -1.21 2.82 -5.46
N PHE A 47 -1.74 4.04 -5.62
CA PHE A 47 -1.43 5.17 -4.74
C PHE A 47 -2.63 5.53 -3.86
N PRO A 48 -2.49 5.46 -2.52
CA PRO A 48 -3.50 5.98 -1.61
C PRO A 48 -3.50 7.52 -1.54
N PHE A 49 -2.39 8.17 -1.96
CA PHE A 49 -2.19 9.61 -1.88
C PHE A 49 -1.53 10.15 -3.14
N GLU A 50 -1.88 11.37 -3.52
CA GLU A 50 -1.28 12.08 -4.66
C GLU A 50 0.22 12.34 -4.43
N GLU A 51 0.60 12.67 -3.20
CA GLU A 51 2.01 12.90 -2.83
C GLU A 51 2.91 11.68 -3.15
N SER A 52 2.46 10.46 -2.83
CA SER A 52 3.25 9.26 -3.09
C SER A 52 3.30 8.92 -4.59
N ARG A 53 2.23 9.25 -5.33
CA ARG A 53 2.21 9.16 -6.79
C ARG A 53 3.24 10.09 -7.44
N GLN A 54 3.22 11.37 -7.08
CA GLN A 54 4.16 12.37 -7.62
C GLN A 54 5.61 11.99 -7.33
N ALA A 55 5.89 11.46 -6.12
CA ALA A 55 7.22 10.98 -5.76
C ALA A 55 7.66 9.79 -6.64
N MET A 56 6.78 8.81 -6.87
CA MET A 56 7.07 7.65 -7.73
C MET A 56 7.22 8.05 -9.20
N GLU A 57 6.36 8.92 -9.73
CA GLU A 57 6.49 9.42 -11.10
C GLU A 57 7.79 10.20 -11.29
N THR A 58 8.18 11.03 -10.33
CA THR A 58 9.47 11.73 -10.34
C THR A 58 10.65 10.75 -10.32
N PHE A 59 10.54 9.67 -9.55
CA PHE A 59 11.54 8.61 -9.49
C PHE A 59 11.65 7.85 -10.82
N LEU A 60 10.52 7.42 -11.39
CA LEU A 60 10.46 6.66 -12.64
C LEU A 60 10.93 7.49 -13.84
N ASN A 61 10.65 8.79 -13.89
CA ASN A 61 11.13 9.67 -14.96
C ASN A 61 12.67 9.78 -15.01
N LYS A 62 13.35 9.46 -13.91
CA LYS A 62 14.82 9.42 -13.85
C LYS A 62 15.39 8.03 -14.14
N ALA A 63 14.54 7.01 -14.27
CA ALA A 63 14.92 5.62 -14.46
C ALA A 63 14.53 5.14 -15.87
N PRO A 64 15.32 4.24 -16.50
CA PRO A 64 14.98 3.66 -17.80
C PRO A 64 13.93 2.55 -17.66
N VAL A 65 12.82 2.83 -16.98
CA VAL A 65 11.74 1.86 -16.69
C VAL A 65 10.46 2.32 -17.39
N PRO A 66 9.91 1.54 -18.34
CA PRO A 66 8.64 1.87 -18.97
C PRO A 66 7.51 1.89 -17.95
N PHE A 67 6.74 2.98 -17.92
CA PHE A 67 5.55 3.10 -17.08
C PHE A 67 4.42 3.83 -17.80
N GLN A 68 3.19 3.60 -17.35
CA GLN A 68 2.01 4.27 -17.85
C GLN A 68 1.06 4.60 -16.70
N SER A 69 0.69 5.88 -16.59
CA SER A 69 -0.39 6.33 -15.73
C SER A 69 -1.74 6.01 -16.36
N ILE A 70 -2.62 5.40 -15.56
CA ILE A 70 -4.01 5.13 -15.94
C ILE A 70 -4.87 6.21 -15.31
N ASP A 71 -5.74 6.80 -16.12
CA ASP A 71 -6.69 7.79 -15.64
C ASP A 71 -7.89 7.09 -15.00
N THR A 72 -8.07 7.32 -13.71
CA THR A 72 -9.15 6.77 -12.91
C THR A 72 -10.55 7.15 -13.42
N TYR A 73 -10.67 8.30 -14.09
CA TYR A 73 -11.94 8.83 -14.62
C TYR A 73 -12.14 8.54 -16.10
N ALA A 74 -11.12 8.01 -16.78
CA ALA A 74 -11.29 7.43 -18.09
C ALA A 74 -12.12 6.13 -17.98
N GLY A 75 -12.62 5.63 -19.11
CA GLY A 75 -13.47 4.45 -19.17
C GLY A 75 -12.81 3.17 -18.66
N LYS A 76 -13.35 2.01 -19.06
CA LYS A 76 -12.76 0.72 -18.68
C LYS A 76 -11.42 0.51 -19.39
N ASP A 77 -10.33 0.42 -18.64
CA ASP A 77 -9.02 0.06 -19.19
C ASP A 77 -8.80 -1.45 -19.18
N ILE A 78 -8.34 -1.97 -20.32
CA ILE A 78 -8.02 -3.39 -20.51
C ILE A 78 -6.50 -3.55 -20.51
N LEU A 79 -5.97 -4.20 -19.47
CA LEU A 79 -4.54 -4.42 -19.31
C LEU A 79 -4.17 -5.78 -19.92
N SER A 80 -3.46 -5.76 -21.04
CA SER A 80 -3.00 -6.95 -21.77
C SER A 80 -1.48 -7.09 -21.84
N THR A 81 -0.74 -6.00 -21.58
CA THR A 81 0.72 -5.94 -21.69
C THR A 81 1.40 -6.15 -20.34
N THR A 82 2.63 -6.67 -20.38
CA THR A 82 3.44 -7.00 -19.18
C THR A 82 4.86 -6.45 -19.30
N ASP A 83 5.06 -5.43 -20.13
CA ASP A 83 6.36 -4.81 -20.45
C ASP A 83 6.60 -3.47 -19.73
N LYS A 84 5.63 -3.01 -18.94
CA LYS A 84 5.63 -1.73 -18.25
C LYS A 84 4.92 -1.79 -16.90
N ILE A 85 5.21 -0.80 -16.08
CA ILE A 85 4.56 -0.58 -14.79
C ILE A 85 3.32 0.30 -14.99
N PHE A 86 2.17 -0.14 -14.49
CA PHE A 86 0.96 0.69 -14.49
C PHE A 86 0.82 1.46 -13.19
N LEU A 87 0.46 2.74 -13.27
CA LEU A 87 0.28 3.63 -12.13
C LEU A 87 -1.22 3.97 -11.99
N ILE A 88 -1.82 3.71 -10.84
CA ILE A 88 -3.25 3.94 -10.58
C ILE A 88 -3.52 4.62 -9.24
N ASP A 89 -4.61 5.35 -9.13
CA ASP A 89 -5.11 5.80 -7.82
C ASP A 89 -5.90 4.68 -7.14
N LEU A 90 -5.79 4.61 -5.82
CA LEU A 90 -6.58 3.70 -5.01
C LEU A 90 -7.97 4.30 -4.65
N PHE A 91 -8.08 5.63 -4.69
CA PHE A 91 -9.28 6.39 -4.31
C PHE A 91 -9.56 7.56 -5.28
N PRO A 92 -10.62 7.49 -6.13
CA PRO A 92 -11.43 6.30 -6.36
C PRO A 92 -10.61 5.19 -7.03
N LEU A 93 -11.07 3.94 -6.90
CA LEU A 93 -10.36 2.82 -7.51
C LEU A 93 -10.61 2.79 -9.01
N THR A 94 -9.53 2.80 -9.80
CA THR A 94 -9.57 2.76 -11.27
C THR A 94 -10.29 1.51 -11.81
N ASN A 95 -11.11 1.68 -12.85
CA ASN A 95 -11.89 0.60 -13.43
C ASN A 95 -11.07 -0.27 -14.40
N LEU A 96 -10.30 -1.20 -13.85
CA LEU A 96 -9.40 -2.08 -14.62
C LEU A 96 -10.01 -3.43 -15.00
N SER A 97 -9.51 -4.07 -16.05
CA SER A 97 -9.83 -5.46 -16.41
C SER A 97 -8.62 -6.16 -17.02
N SER A 98 -8.40 -7.42 -16.66
CA SER A 98 -7.36 -8.25 -17.27
C SER A 98 -7.71 -9.74 -17.11
N ASP A 99 -7.24 -10.54 -18.05
CA ASP A 99 -7.21 -12.01 -18.00
C ASP A 99 -5.89 -12.56 -17.45
N ARG A 100 -4.87 -11.70 -17.28
CA ARG A 100 -3.56 -12.07 -16.75
C ARG A 100 -3.50 -11.94 -15.23
N LYS A 101 -2.54 -12.63 -14.63
CA LYS A 101 -2.24 -12.46 -13.21
C LYS A 101 -1.69 -11.05 -12.96
N ILE A 102 -2.20 -10.41 -11.90
CA ILE A 102 -1.85 -9.05 -11.51
C ILE A 102 -1.16 -9.07 -10.14
N ASN A 103 -0.10 -8.29 -9.99
CA ASN A 103 0.47 -7.94 -8.70
C ASN A 103 0.26 -6.45 -8.44
N PHE A 104 -0.48 -6.15 -7.37
CA PHE A 104 -0.68 -4.80 -6.85
C PHE A 104 0.37 -4.49 -5.79
N PHE A 105 1.07 -3.37 -5.98
CA PHE A 105 2.00 -2.79 -5.04
C PHE A 105 1.40 -1.47 -4.54
N ILE A 106 0.78 -1.48 -3.36
CA ILE A 106 0.17 -0.29 -2.77
C ILE A 106 1.27 0.52 -2.07
N LEU A 107 1.54 1.73 -2.54
CA LEU A 107 2.64 2.55 -2.01
C LEU A 107 2.17 3.42 -0.83
N GLY A 108 2.34 2.88 0.38
CA GLY A 108 1.84 3.45 1.64
C GLY A 108 0.62 2.73 2.21
N ARG A 109 0.23 3.07 3.43
CA ARG A 109 -1.06 2.68 4.03
C ARG A 109 -2.04 3.84 3.94
N TYR A 110 -3.32 3.52 3.79
CA TYR A 110 -4.36 4.51 4.02
C TYR A 110 -4.75 4.50 5.50
N PRO A 111 -4.63 5.63 6.24
CA PRO A 111 -4.82 5.63 7.70
C PRO A 111 -6.22 5.23 8.17
N TYR A 112 -7.26 5.44 7.35
CA TYR A 112 -8.64 5.12 7.69
C TYR A 112 -9.06 3.75 7.13
N LEU A 113 -9.06 2.74 8.00
CA LEU A 113 -9.29 1.34 7.64
C LEU A 113 -10.61 1.05 6.91
N PRO A 114 -11.77 1.67 7.23
CA PRO A 114 -13.01 1.40 6.51
C PRO A 114 -12.90 1.64 5.00
N GLU A 115 -12.26 2.74 4.61
CA GLU A 115 -12.06 3.08 3.21
C GLU A 115 -11.02 2.17 2.55
N GLU A 116 -9.89 1.90 3.24
CA GLU A 116 -8.86 0.97 2.74
C GLU A 116 -9.44 -0.43 2.48
N ARG A 117 -10.19 -0.98 3.45
CA ARG A 117 -10.83 -2.30 3.35
C ARG A 117 -11.80 -2.35 2.17
N LYS A 118 -12.58 -1.30 1.95
CA LYS A 118 -13.53 -1.22 0.84
C LYS A 118 -12.83 -1.32 -0.52
N SER A 119 -11.73 -0.60 -0.72
CA SER A 119 -10.95 -0.70 -1.97
C SER A 119 -10.27 -2.05 -2.12
N LEU A 120 -9.71 -2.63 -1.06
CA LEU A 120 -9.09 -3.95 -1.08
C LEU A 120 -10.10 -5.06 -1.41
N GLU A 121 -11.29 -5.02 -0.83
CA GLU A 121 -12.34 -6.00 -1.13
C GLU A 121 -12.82 -5.89 -2.58
N HIS A 122 -12.91 -4.66 -3.13
CA HIS A 122 -13.21 -4.49 -4.55
C HIS A 122 -12.13 -5.13 -5.44
N LEU A 123 -10.84 -4.87 -5.15
CA LEU A 123 -9.73 -5.48 -5.88
C LEU A 123 -9.79 -7.01 -5.80
N ARG A 124 -10.08 -7.57 -4.63
CA ARG A 124 -10.16 -9.02 -4.42
C ARG A 124 -11.31 -9.66 -5.20
N ILE A 125 -12.49 -9.05 -5.21
CA ILE A 125 -13.65 -9.57 -5.95
C ILE A 125 -13.36 -9.54 -7.45
N LYS A 126 -12.75 -8.44 -7.92
CA LYS A 126 -12.48 -8.22 -9.34
C LYS A 126 -11.30 -9.05 -9.86
N PHE A 127 -10.29 -9.26 -9.01
CA PHE A 127 -9.05 -9.96 -9.34
C PHE A 127 -8.73 -11.00 -8.26
N PRO A 128 -9.46 -12.13 -8.23
CA PRO A 128 -9.34 -13.12 -7.16
C PRO A 128 -7.96 -13.77 -7.05
N ASN A 129 -7.20 -13.78 -8.14
CA ASN A 129 -5.85 -14.33 -8.20
C ASN A 129 -4.75 -13.27 -8.08
N ALA A 130 -5.11 -12.01 -7.81
CA ALA A 130 -4.13 -10.95 -7.66
C ALA A 130 -3.39 -11.06 -6.32
N VAL A 131 -2.11 -10.72 -6.33
CA VAL A 131 -1.31 -10.56 -5.12
C VAL A 131 -1.31 -9.08 -4.75
N ILE A 132 -1.55 -8.76 -3.48
CA ILE A 132 -1.52 -7.39 -2.98
C ILE A 132 -0.42 -7.28 -1.92
N SER A 133 0.55 -6.41 -2.18
CA SER A 133 1.64 -6.08 -1.25
C SER A 133 1.60 -4.60 -0.91
N PHE A 134 1.73 -4.26 0.36
CA PHE A 134 1.90 -2.88 0.80
C PHE A 134 3.39 -2.57 0.86
N CYS A 135 3.80 -1.47 0.22
CA CYS A 135 5.17 -1.00 0.20
C CYS A 135 5.29 0.22 1.10
N LEU A 136 5.98 0.06 2.23
CA LEU A 136 6.02 1.04 3.30
C LEU A 136 7.47 1.42 3.62
N SER A 137 7.68 2.64 4.10
CA SER A 137 8.97 3.09 4.64
C SER A 137 8.84 3.39 6.12
N LEU A 138 9.87 3.11 6.91
CA LEU A 138 9.94 3.51 8.32
C LEU A 138 9.87 5.03 8.52
N ASP A 139 10.16 5.81 7.48
CA ASP A 139 9.99 7.27 7.47
C ASP A 139 8.52 7.72 7.32
N ASP A 140 7.61 6.82 6.97
CA ASP A 140 6.22 7.16 6.70
C ASP A 140 5.54 7.71 7.97
N THR A 141 4.60 8.63 7.76
CA THR A 141 3.93 9.34 8.85
C THR A 141 3.19 8.35 9.75
N VAL A 142 2.56 7.34 9.15
CA VAL A 142 1.85 6.28 9.87
C VAL A 142 2.72 5.60 10.94
N PHE A 143 4.00 5.34 10.69
CA PHE A 143 4.89 4.73 11.69
C PHE A 143 5.32 5.71 12.78
N LYS A 144 5.50 6.99 12.43
CA LYS A 144 5.77 8.06 13.40
C LYS A 144 4.62 8.21 14.38
N VAL A 145 3.37 8.18 13.88
CA VAL A 145 2.15 8.27 14.69
C VAL A 145 1.95 7.01 15.55
N PHE A 146 2.33 5.84 15.06
CA PHE A 146 2.10 4.58 15.78
C PHE A 146 2.77 4.52 17.15
N GLY A 147 3.82 5.31 17.41
CA GLY A 147 4.46 5.42 18.73
C GLY A 147 4.75 4.06 19.38
N SER A 148 4.93 3.03 18.56
CA SER A 148 4.81 1.64 18.99
C SER A 148 6.08 1.27 19.74
N GLU A 149 5.97 1.08 21.05
CA GLU A 149 7.06 0.61 21.91
C GLU A 149 7.70 -0.69 21.39
N ARG A 150 6.99 -1.45 20.54
CA ARG A 150 7.46 -2.71 19.98
C ARG A 150 8.11 -2.56 18.60
N LEU A 151 7.72 -1.56 17.81
CA LEU A 151 8.22 -1.42 16.44
C LEU A 151 9.63 -0.82 16.42
N LYS A 152 9.87 0.22 17.22
CA LYS A 152 11.14 0.92 17.28
C LYS A 152 12.35 0.02 17.66
N PRO A 153 12.32 -0.74 18.77
CA PRO A 153 13.43 -1.65 19.11
C PRO A 153 13.54 -2.83 18.15
N LEU A 154 12.44 -3.27 17.54
CA LEU A 154 12.46 -4.30 16.49
C LEU A 154 13.16 -3.78 15.22
N MET A 155 12.86 -2.56 14.80
CA MET A 155 13.52 -1.92 13.66
C MET A 155 15.02 -1.71 13.90
N GLU A 156 15.40 -1.26 15.10
CA GLU A 156 16.81 -1.06 15.48
C GLU A 156 17.61 -2.37 15.52
N SER A 157 16.97 -3.48 15.92
CA SER A 157 17.64 -4.79 16.08
C SER A 157 17.72 -5.62 14.79
N LEU A 158 16.91 -5.33 13.77
CA LEU A 158 16.83 -6.16 12.56
C LEU A 158 17.99 -5.99 11.58
N GLY A 159 18.92 -5.06 11.81
CA GLY A 159 20.16 -4.95 11.03
C GLY A 159 19.92 -4.84 9.52
N MET A 160 18.90 -4.07 9.11
CA MET A 160 18.48 -3.96 7.71
C MET A 160 19.64 -3.49 6.83
N LYS A 161 19.89 -4.24 5.76
CA LYS A 161 20.65 -3.72 4.62
C LYS A 161 19.81 -2.69 3.88
N GLU A 162 20.48 -1.74 3.24
CA GLU A 162 19.83 -0.64 2.54
C GLU A 162 18.90 -1.10 1.40
N ASP A 163 19.11 -2.29 0.83
CA ASP A 163 18.38 -2.77 -0.34
C ASP A 163 17.37 -3.90 -0.07
N GLU A 164 17.13 -4.24 1.20
CA GLU A 164 16.22 -5.32 1.60
C GLU A 164 15.01 -4.77 2.38
N PHE A 165 13.83 -5.32 2.09
CA PHE A 165 12.64 -5.07 2.90
C PHE A 165 12.52 -6.14 4.00
N ILE A 166 11.87 -5.77 5.11
CA ILE A 166 11.44 -6.73 6.11
C ILE A 166 10.00 -7.16 5.85
N GLU A 167 9.75 -8.46 5.88
CA GLU A 167 8.42 -9.06 6.06
C GLU A 167 8.44 -9.88 7.36
N HIS A 168 7.78 -9.39 8.41
CA HIS A 168 7.73 -10.09 9.69
C HIS A 168 6.33 -10.04 10.32
N ALA A 169 5.88 -11.14 10.91
CA ALA A 169 4.54 -11.25 11.49
C ALA A 169 4.28 -10.18 12.57
N MET A 170 5.26 -9.93 13.45
CA MET A 170 5.15 -8.89 14.48
C MET A 170 5.01 -7.47 13.92
N ILE A 171 5.64 -7.17 12.78
CA ILE A 171 5.50 -5.86 12.10
C ILE A 171 4.09 -5.72 11.55
N ASN A 172 3.58 -6.74 10.86
CA ASN A 172 2.21 -6.77 10.34
C ASN A 172 1.18 -6.56 11.46
N THR A 173 1.32 -7.27 12.58
CA THR A 173 0.44 -7.11 13.75
C THR A 173 0.55 -5.72 14.36
N SER A 174 1.76 -5.15 14.45
CA SER A 174 1.96 -3.82 15.02
C SER A 174 1.33 -2.73 14.15
N ILE A 175 1.45 -2.84 12.82
CA ILE A 175 0.79 -1.93 11.86
C ILE A 175 -0.73 -2.04 12.00
N ALA A 176 -1.27 -3.26 12.00
CA ALA A 176 -2.72 -3.48 12.12
C ALA A 176 -3.28 -2.84 13.41
N ASN A 177 -2.64 -3.10 14.55
CA ASN A 177 -3.03 -2.51 15.83
C ASN A 177 -2.94 -0.97 15.84
N GLY A 178 -1.92 -0.42 15.18
CA GLY A 178 -1.76 1.03 15.04
C GLY A 178 -2.91 1.65 14.24
N LEU A 179 -3.25 1.06 13.10
CA LEU A 179 -4.36 1.51 12.25
C LEU A 179 -5.72 1.36 12.95
N GLU A 180 -5.95 0.29 13.70
CA GLU A 180 -7.18 0.11 14.49
C GLU A 180 -7.36 1.20 15.56
N LYS A 181 -6.26 1.63 16.20
CA LYS A 181 -6.30 2.75 17.15
C LYS A 181 -6.61 4.07 16.46
N ILE A 182 -6.12 4.28 15.24
CA ILE A 182 -6.46 5.49 14.45
C ILE A 182 -7.94 5.43 14.06
N GLU A 183 -8.42 4.30 13.54
CA GLU A 183 -9.83 4.08 13.16
C GLU A 183 -10.77 4.45 14.31
N GLN A 184 -10.45 4.06 15.55
CA GLN A 184 -11.26 4.38 16.73
C GLN A 184 -11.29 5.87 17.11
N LYS A 185 -10.28 6.65 16.73
CA LYS A 185 -10.22 8.10 17.01
C LYS A 185 -10.93 8.94 15.94
N VAL A 186 -11.13 8.39 14.75
CA VAL A 186 -11.66 9.11 13.59
C VAL A 186 -13.18 8.95 13.54
N VAL A 187 -13.90 10.04 13.82
CA VAL A 187 -15.37 10.06 13.75
C VAL A 187 -15.85 10.48 12.36
N ASN A 188 -15.31 11.59 11.85
CA ASN A 188 -15.58 12.07 10.50
C ASN A 188 -14.25 12.29 9.78
N GLU A 189 -14.04 11.52 8.72
CA GLU A 189 -12.81 11.60 7.95
C GLU A 189 -12.74 12.90 7.13
N LEU A 190 -11.63 13.61 7.26
CA LEU A 190 -11.23 14.71 6.38
C LEU A 190 -10.15 14.22 5.41
N LYS A 191 -10.49 14.13 4.12
CA LYS A 191 -9.55 13.71 3.07
C LYS A 191 -8.38 14.69 2.92
N SER A 192 -7.27 14.19 2.38
CA SER A 192 -6.04 14.93 2.09
C SER A 192 -5.32 14.31 0.89
N SER A 193 -4.54 15.11 0.18
CA SER A 193 -3.68 14.65 -0.93
C SER A 193 -2.37 14.00 -0.45
N SER A 194 -2.01 14.20 0.82
CA SER A 194 -0.84 13.58 1.47
C SER A 194 -1.21 12.84 2.75
N GLU A 195 -0.40 11.84 3.10
CA GLU A 195 -0.55 11.05 4.33
C GLU A 195 -0.42 11.95 5.56
N LYS A 196 0.61 12.81 5.58
CA LYS A 196 0.85 13.75 6.68
C LYS A 196 -0.32 14.71 6.85
N GLY A 197 -0.81 15.29 5.75
CA GLY A 197 -1.95 16.19 5.78
C GLY A 197 -3.25 15.49 6.23
N TRP A 198 -3.38 14.18 5.97
CA TRP A 198 -4.49 13.39 6.49
C TRP A 198 -4.41 13.34 8.02
N PHE A 199 -3.23 13.01 8.57
CA PHE A 199 -3.04 12.95 10.02
C PHE A 199 -3.29 14.30 10.70
N GLU A 200 -2.72 15.39 10.18
CA GLU A 200 -2.88 16.75 10.72
C GLU A 200 -4.35 17.20 10.77
N ARG A 201 -5.20 16.71 9.86
CA ARG A 201 -6.63 17.07 9.80
C ARG A 201 -7.51 16.19 10.68
N ASN A 202 -7.11 14.94 10.90
CA ASN A 202 -7.96 13.93 11.55
C ASN A 202 -7.53 13.62 13.00
N LEU A 203 -6.28 13.90 13.38
CA LEU A 203 -5.75 13.70 14.72
C LEU A 203 -5.23 15.04 15.25
N ILE A 204 -5.88 15.57 16.28
CA ILE A 204 -5.60 16.90 16.88
C ILE A 204 -4.28 16.90 17.69
N GLU A 205 -3.76 15.73 18.03
CA GLU A 205 -2.56 15.55 18.84
C GLU A 205 -1.49 14.80 18.04
N LEU A 206 -0.55 15.55 17.45
CA LEU A 206 0.75 15.07 17.00
C LEU A 206 1.86 15.84 17.71
#